data_AF-A0A2N8P8U5-F1
#
_entry.id   AF-A0A2N8P8U5-F1
#
_cell.length_a   1.000
_cell.length_b   1.000
_cell.length_c   1.000
_cell.angle_alpha   90.00
_cell.angle_beta   90.00
_cell.angle_gamma   90.00
#
_symmetry.space_group_name_H-M   'P 1'
#
loop_
_entity.id
_entity.type
_entity.pdbx_description
1 polymer ?
#
loop_
_entity_poly.entity_id
_entity_poly.type
_entity_poly.pdbx_seq_one_letter_code
_entity_poly.pdbx_strand_id
1 'polypeptide(L)'
;MADSVVQAILDATQDPHVRESMLLGSRLESSWNPNAVGDNGTSFGPFQIHLPAHPGVTATQAQNPAWATRYMLSAYQRGAAAQPESLWQSNPERAAEQAAVAAEAPAASYYSGRGAESVHAAWRATVGALGGHAPTDGASPGGGGAGTPGTAQDAGLFDFGIGGLISVIAVPFAMIAQPFTEIGTLLTWWWTNRMKVAFIAVGVVFFIVGLVFFAKDNLL
;
A
#
# COMPACT_ATOMS: atom_id res chain seq x y z
N MET A 1 13.00 -22.41 -1.65
CA MET A 1 12.21 -21.99 -0.48
C MET A 1 11.13 -21.05 -0.99
N ALA A 2 9.92 -21.06 -0.45
CA ALA A 2 8.93 -20.06 -0.85
C ALA A 2 9.36 -18.72 -0.24
N ASP A 3 9.71 -17.74 -1.08
CA ASP A 3 10.12 -16.42 -0.61
C ASP A 3 8.95 -15.79 0.15
N SER A 4 9.20 -15.36 1.40
CA SER A 4 8.18 -14.66 2.17
C SER A 4 7.81 -13.35 1.47
N VAL A 5 6.61 -12.84 1.69
CA VAL A 5 6.17 -11.54 1.14
C VAL A 5 7.11 -10.42 1.56
N VAL A 6 7.58 -10.46 2.81
CA VAL A 6 8.57 -9.52 3.33
C VAL A 6 9.88 -9.61 2.53
N GLN A 7 10.44 -10.82 2.36
CA GLN A 7 11.70 -10.99 1.62
C GLN A 7 11.55 -10.54 0.16
N ALA A 8 10.44 -10.90 -0.49
CA ALA A 8 10.16 -10.49 -1.86
C ALA A 8 10.16 -8.95 -2.02
N ILE A 9 9.57 -8.22 -1.07
CA ILE A 9 9.57 -6.74 -1.05
C ILE A 9 10.98 -6.19 -0.86
N LEU A 10 11.73 -6.75 0.08
CA LEU A 10 13.09 -6.30 0.40
C LEU A 10 14.07 -6.53 -0.76
N ASP A 11 13.91 -7.64 -1.49
CA ASP A 11 14.72 -7.98 -2.66
C ASP A 11 14.33 -7.15 -3.89
N ALA A 12 13.07 -6.72 -4.01
CA ALA A 12 12.57 -6.03 -5.19
C ALA A 12 13.05 -4.57 -5.33
N THR A 13 13.45 -3.92 -4.23
CA THR A 13 13.89 -2.51 -4.25
C THR A 13 14.80 -2.21 -3.07
N GLN A 14 15.74 -1.26 -3.25
CA GLN A 14 16.59 -0.72 -2.17
C GLN A 14 16.10 0.62 -1.62
N ASP A 15 15.08 1.22 -2.24
CA ASP A 15 14.49 2.49 -1.80
C ASP A 15 13.71 2.28 -0.49
N PRO A 16 14.08 2.97 0.61
CA PRO A 16 13.44 2.79 1.91
C PRO A 16 11.96 3.19 1.91
N HIS A 17 11.58 4.27 1.23
CA HIS A 17 10.20 4.75 1.18
C HIS A 17 9.30 3.76 0.46
N VAL A 18 9.80 3.16 -0.62
CA VAL A 18 9.06 2.12 -1.35
C VAL A 18 8.91 0.85 -0.50
N ARG A 19 9.98 0.42 0.20
CA ARG A 19 9.91 -0.75 1.11
C ARG A 19 8.89 -0.55 2.22
N GLU A 20 8.96 0.57 2.92
CA GLU A 20 8.03 0.94 3.99
C GLU A 20 6.58 0.92 3.50
N SER A 21 6.32 1.54 2.36
CA SER A 21 4.99 1.59 1.76
C SER A 21 4.47 0.20 1.40
N MET A 22 5.27 -0.61 0.69
CA MET A 22 4.87 -1.95 0.25
C MET A 22 4.65 -2.90 1.42
N LEU A 23 5.50 -2.86 2.45
CA LEU A 23 5.35 -3.65 3.66
C LEU A 23 4.09 -3.24 4.41
N LEU A 24 3.85 -1.94 4.59
CA LEU A 24 2.66 -1.44 5.30
C LEU A 24 1.37 -1.80 4.55
N GLY A 25 1.29 -1.53 3.26
CA GLY A 25 0.09 -1.83 2.45
C GLY A 25 -0.22 -3.32 2.42
N SER A 26 0.76 -4.18 2.10
CA SER A 26 0.56 -5.64 2.14
C SER A 26 0.25 -6.18 3.53
N ARG A 27 0.75 -5.55 4.61
CA ARG A 27 0.38 -5.92 5.99
C ARG A 27 -1.09 -5.60 6.26
N LEU A 28 -1.55 -4.43 5.83
CA LEU A 28 -2.92 -3.99 6.01
C LEU A 28 -3.88 -4.83 5.17
N GLU A 29 -3.53 -5.14 3.92
CA GLU A 29 -4.38 -5.91 3.03
C GLU A 29 -4.56 -7.37 3.44
N SER A 30 -3.44 -8.05 3.73
CA SER A 30 -3.42 -9.51 3.84
C SER A 30 -2.69 -10.03 5.06
N SER A 31 -2.17 -9.16 5.93
CA SER A 31 -1.21 -9.55 6.97
C SER A 31 0.02 -10.26 6.41
N TRP A 32 0.49 -9.88 5.21
CA TRP A 32 1.56 -10.55 4.46
C TRP A 32 1.27 -12.01 4.08
N ASN A 33 0.00 -12.41 3.99
CA ASN A 33 -0.38 -13.75 3.60
C ASN A 33 -0.35 -13.90 2.07
N PRO A 34 0.56 -14.73 1.50
CA PRO A 34 0.65 -14.92 0.06
C PRO A 34 -0.58 -15.63 -0.53
N ASN A 35 -1.33 -16.36 0.30
CA ASN A 35 -2.51 -17.12 -0.11
C ASN A 35 -3.83 -16.42 0.25
N ALA A 36 -3.78 -15.14 0.64
CA ALA A 36 -5.00 -14.41 1.00
C ALA A 36 -5.97 -14.33 -0.19
N VAL A 37 -7.26 -14.48 0.11
CA VAL A 37 -8.36 -14.38 -0.84
C VAL A 37 -9.40 -13.45 -0.24
N GLY A 38 -9.68 -12.34 -0.93
CA GLY A 38 -10.65 -11.33 -0.54
C GLY A 38 -11.73 -11.12 -1.59
N ASP A 39 -12.60 -10.15 -1.33
CA ASP A 39 -13.66 -9.71 -2.25
C ASP A 39 -14.46 -10.86 -2.86
N ASN A 40 -14.91 -11.79 -2.01
CA ASN A 40 -15.67 -12.98 -2.41
C ASN A 40 -14.96 -13.85 -3.48
N GLY A 41 -13.64 -13.94 -3.42
CA GLY A 41 -12.86 -14.75 -4.36
C GLY A 41 -12.42 -14.03 -5.63
N THR A 42 -12.39 -12.70 -5.62
CA THR A 42 -11.97 -11.90 -6.78
C THR A 42 -10.64 -11.17 -6.59
N SER A 43 -10.15 -11.08 -5.35
CA SER A 43 -8.89 -10.43 -4.99
C SER A 43 -7.93 -11.41 -4.32
N PHE A 44 -6.66 -11.40 -4.72
CA PHE A 44 -5.72 -12.47 -4.36
C PHE A 44 -4.35 -11.96 -3.91
N GLY A 45 -3.75 -12.74 -3.02
CA GLY A 45 -2.36 -12.59 -2.63
C GLY A 45 -2.09 -11.43 -1.68
N PRO A 46 -0.82 -11.06 -1.52
CA PRO A 46 -0.40 -10.17 -0.44
C PRO A 46 -0.89 -8.73 -0.58
N PHE A 47 -1.11 -8.30 -1.82
CA PHE A 47 -1.60 -6.96 -2.17
C PHE A 47 -3.08 -6.96 -2.61
N GLN A 48 -3.80 -8.07 -2.35
CA GLN A 48 -5.22 -8.23 -2.69
C GLN A 48 -5.55 -7.78 -4.13
N ILE A 49 -4.79 -8.28 -5.11
CA ILE A 49 -4.91 -7.85 -6.51
C ILE A 49 -6.28 -8.29 -7.06
N HIS A 50 -7.13 -7.32 -7.41
CA HIS A 50 -8.47 -7.54 -7.93
C HIS A 50 -8.46 -7.97 -9.40
N LEU A 51 -8.61 -9.27 -9.66
CA LEU A 51 -8.46 -9.84 -11.01
C LEU A 51 -9.45 -9.29 -12.05
N PRO A 52 -10.72 -8.98 -11.73
CA PRO A 52 -11.64 -8.39 -12.71
C PRO A 52 -11.14 -7.05 -13.29
N ALA A 53 -10.35 -6.28 -12.55
CA ALA A 53 -9.73 -5.06 -13.06
C ALA A 53 -8.45 -5.33 -13.86
N HIS A 54 -7.88 -6.54 -13.78
CA HIS A 54 -6.56 -6.90 -14.30
C HIS A 54 -6.63 -8.23 -15.10
N PRO A 55 -7.28 -8.24 -16.28
CA PRO A 55 -7.66 -9.47 -16.99
C PRO A 55 -6.49 -10.34 -17.48
N GLY A 56 -5.25 -9.84 -17.43
CA GLY A 56 -4.03 -10.60 -17.75
C GLY A 56 -3.34 -11.25 -16.54
N VAL A 57 -3.88 -11.05 -15.33
CA VAL A 57 -3.31 -11.56 -14.09
C VAL A 57 -4.12 -12.76 -13.61
N THR A 58 -3.43 -13.84 -13.28
CA THR A 58 -4.05 -15.04 -12.70
C THR A 58 -3.96 -15.03 -11.17
N ALA A 59 -4.85 -15.77 -10.49
CA ALA A 59 -4.76 -15.96 -9.05
C ALA A 59 -3.39 -16.52 -8.62
N THR A 60 -2.86 -17.49 -9.36
CA THR A 60 -1.54 -18.08 -9.08
C THR A 60 -0.40 -17.05 -9.17
N GLN A 61 -0.47 -16.13 -10.14
CA GLN A 61 0.49 -15.02 -10.23
C GLN A 61 0.34 -14.06 -9.05
N ALA A 62 -0.88 -13.64 -8.74
CA ALA A 62 -1.16 -12.73 -7.62
C ALA A 62 -0.75 -13.32 -6.26
N GLN A 63 -0.86 -14.64 -6.07
CA GLN A 63 -0.44 -15.33 -4.85
C GLN A 63 1.07 -15.61 -4.78
N ASN A 64 1.82 -15.49 -5.88
CA ASN A 64 3.26 -15.65 -5.88
C ASN A 64 3.94 -14.36 -5.37
N PRO A 65 4.62 -14.37 -4.21
CA PRO A 65 5.13 -13.14 -3.59
C PRO A 65 6.09 -12.35 -4.47
N ALA A 66 7.04 -13.02 -5.12
CA ALA A 66 8.03 -12.38 -5.99
C ALA A 66 7.37 -11.79 -7.25
N TRP A 67 6.37 -12.46 -7.82
CA TRP A 67 5.62 -11.93 -8.95
C TRP A 67 4.74 -10.74 -8.53
N ALA A 68 3.92 -10.91 -7.49
CA ALA A 68 2.98 -9.88 -7.03
C ALA A 68 3.70 -8.60 -6.58
N THR A 69 4.82 -8.75 -5.89
CA THR A 69 5.68 -7.62 -5.51
C THR A 69 6.17 -6.87 -6.75
N ARG A 70 6.74 -7.56 -7.74
CA ARG A 70 7.22 -6.92 -8.98
C ARG A 70 6.08 -6.26 -9.77
N TYR A 71 4.91 -6.89 -9.78
CA TYR A 71 3.72 -6.35 -10.43
C TYR A 71 3.30 -5.01 -9.79
N MET A 72 3.25 -4.96 -8.46
CA MET A 72 2.85 -3.77 -7.70
C MET A 72 3.95 -2.71 -7.57
N LEU A 73 5.22 -3.08 -7.76
CA LEU A 73 6.38 -2.22 -7.50
C LEU A 73 6.27 -0.84 -8.17
N SER A 74 5.87 -0.79 -9.45
CA SER A 74 5.79 0.50 -10.16
C SER A 74 4.71 1.44 -9.59
N ALA A 75 3.61 0.89 -9.07
CA ALA A 75 2.55 1.68 -8.44
C ALA A 75 3.03 2.26 -7.12
N TYR A 76 3.71 1.46 -6.32
CA TYR A 76 4.31 1.89 -5.06
C TYR A 76 5.44 2.90 -5.23
N GLN A 77 6.29 2.75 -6.25
CA GLN A 77 7.30 3.76 -6.59
C GLN A 77 6.67 5.12 -6.88
N ARG A 78 5.57 5.15 -7.65
CA ARG A 78 4.83 6.40 -7.90
C ARG A 78 4.16 6.95 -6.64
N GLY A 79 3.56 6.08 -5.82
CA GLY A 79 2.94 6.47 -4.56
C GLY A 79 3.93 7.10 -3.59
N ALA A 80 5.10 6.49 -3.44
CA ALA A 80 6.17 6.98 -2.56
C ALA A 80 6.76 8.30 -3.07
N ALA A 81 7.04 8.41 -4.37
CA ALA A 81 7.58 9.63 -4.98
C ALA A 81 6.61 10.83 -4.95
N ALA A 82 5.31 10.58 -4.80
CA ALA A 82 4.30 11.62 -4.65
C ALA A 82 4.24 12.23 -3.24
N GLN A 83 4.90 11.62 -2.25
CA GLN A 83 4.90 12.14 -0.88
C GLN A 83 6.07 13.11 -0.68
N PRO A 84 5.85 14.26 -0.01
CA PRO A 84 6.93 15.20 0.24
C PRO A 84 7.92 14.64 1.26
N GLU A 85 9.21 14.89 1.03
CA GLU A 85 10.30 14.46 1.93
C GLU A 85 10.07 14.88 3.40
N SER A 86 9.52 16.07 3.63
CA SER A 86 9.18 16.53 4.98
C SER A 86 8.18 15.64 5.72
N LEU A 87 7.28 14.95 5.01
CA LEU A 87 6.33 14.02 5.61
C LEU A 87 7.01 12.71 5.98
N TRP A 88 7.92 12.19 5.14
CA TRP A 88 8.74 11.02 5.48
C TRP A 88 9.54 11.26 6.76
N GLN A 89 10.10 12.46 6.93
CA GLN A 89 10.90 12.80 8.11
C GLN A 89 10.06 13.01 9.38
N SER A 90 8.89 13.64 9.26
CA SER A 90 8.07 13.98 10.43
C SER A 90 7.06 12.91 10.82
N ASN A 91 6.55 12.13 9.87
CA ASN A 91 5.58 11.08 10.08
C ASN A 91 5.66 10.00 8.97
N PRO A 92 6.68 9.12 9.01
CA PRO A 92 6.91 8.10 7.99
C PRO A 92 5.75 7.10 7.88
N GLU A 93 5.05 6.81 8.98
CA GLU A 93 3.84 5.97 8.95
C GLU A 93 2.78 6.57 8.02
N ARG A 94 2.49 7.87 8.18
CA ARG A 94 1.50 8.55 7.36
C ARG A 94 1.94 8.68 5.91
N ALA A 95 3.23 8.91 5.65
CA ALA A 95 3.77 8.95 4.30
C ALA A 95 3.61 7.58 3.60
N ALA A 96 4.02 6.50 4.26
CA ALA A 96 3.89 5.14 3.77
C ALA A 96 2.42 4.75 3.53
N GLU A 97 1.51 5.15 4.42
CA GLU A 97 0.08 4.90 4.26
C GLU A 97 -0.49 5.63 3.05
N GLN A 98 -0.15 6.92 2.87
CA GLN A 98 -0.61 7.70 1.71
C GLN A 98 -0.04 7.14 0.39
N ALA A 99 1.21 6.71 0.40
CA ALA A 99 1.82 6.03 -0.74
C ALA A 99 1.13 4.71 -1.07
N ALA A 100 0.81 3.88 -0.07
CA ALA A 100 0.07 2.64 -0.25
C ALA A 100 -1.35 2.86 -0.78
N VAL A 101 -2.09 3.83 -0.22
CA VAL A 101 -3.43 4.21 -0.73
C VAL A 101 -3.34 4.69 -2.17
N ALA A 102 -2.32 5.47 -2.53
CA ALA A 102 -2.13 5.91 -3.92
C ALA A 102 -1.80 4.75 -4.87
N ALA A 103 -1.09 3.72 -4.40
CA ALA A 103 -0.70 2.56 -5.18
C ALA A 103 -1.85 1.57 -5.38
N GLU A 104 -2.63 1.30 -4.33
CA GLU A 104 -3.69 0.28 -4.33
C GLU A 104 -5.08 0.84 -4.67
N ALA A 105 -5.25 2.16 -4.58
CA ALA A 105 -6.50 2.88 -4.84
C ALA A 105 -7.73 2.26 -4.14
N PRO A 106 -7.68 1.98 -2.82
CA PRO A 106 -8.82 1.46 -2.09
C PRO A 106 -9.97 2.47 -2.08
N ALA A 107 -11.20 1.99 -1.82
CA ALA A 107 -12.38 2.86 -1.74
C ALA A 107 -12.29 3.93 -0.64
N ALA A 108 -11.48 3.68 0.40
CA ALA A 108 -11.20 4.60 1.50
C ALA A 108 -9.74 4.46 1.95
N SER A 109 -9.17 5.51 2.55
CA SER A 109 -7.84 5.42 3.17
C SER A 109 -7.83 4.37 4.29
N TYR A 110 -6.67 3.84 4.66
CA TYR A 110 -6.58 2.82 5.70
C TYR A 110 -6.97 3.35 7.07
N TYR A 111 -6.61 4.60 7.38
CA TYR A 111 -7.06 5.25 8.62
C TYR A 111 -8.59 5.35 8.69
N SER A 112 -9.26 5.71 7.58
CA SER A 112 -10.73 5.80 7.55
C SER A 112 -11.43 4.44 7.48
N GLY A 113 -10.85 3.46 6.79
CA GLY A 113 -11.49 2.16 6.53
C GLY A 113 -11.22 1.12 7.63
N ARG A 114 -10.02 1.11 8.20
CA ARG A 114 -9.59 0.13 9.21
C ARG A 114 -9.44 0.75 10.61
N GLY A 115 -9.27 2.07 10.69
CA GLY A 115 -9.05 2.79 11.95
C GLY A 115 -7.57 2.96 12.29
N ALA A 116 -7.27 4.00 13.08
CA ALA A 116 -5.89 4.40 13.40
C ALA A 116 -5.09 3.30 14.10
N GLU A 117 -5.68 2.60 15.07
CA GLU A 117 -4.95 1.56 15.82
C GLU A 117 -4.48 0.41 14.90
N SER A 118 -5.29 0.02 13.90
CA SER A 118 -4.88 -1.00 12.95
C SER A 118 -3.69 -0.55 12.08
N VAL A 119 -3.68 0.73 11.68
CA VAL A 119 -2.55 1.30 10.93
C VAL A 119 -1.29 1.35 11.80
N HIS A 120 -1.40 1.85 13.03
CA HIS A 120 -0.27 1.87 13.98
C HIS A 120 0.29 0.47 14.27
N ALA A 121 -0.58 -0.53 14.44
CA ALA A 121 -0.16 -1.91 14.64
C ALA A 121 0.56 -2.49 13.40
N ALA A 122 0.06 -2.21 12.21
CA ALA A 122 0.71 -2.62 10.96
C ALA A 122 2.05 -1.90 10.74
N TRP A 123 2.14 -0.63 11.14
CA TRP A 123 3.37 0.14 11.09
C TRP A 123 4.44 -0.42 12.02
N ARG A 124 4.10 -0.75 13.28
CA ARG A 124 5.02 -1.42 14.21
C ARG A 124 5.57 -2.72 13.63
N ALA A 125 4.72 -3.52 12.98
CA ALA A 125 5.15 -4.74 12.30
C ALA A 125 6.10 -4.43 11.12
N THR A 126 5.78 -3.40 10.32
CA THR A 126 6.60 -2.96 9.19
C THR A 126 8.00 -2.54 9.62
N VAL A 127 8.11 -1.71 10.67
CA VAL A 127 9.40 -1.30 11.24
C VAL A 127 10.17 -2.51 11.76
N GLY A 128 9.50 -3.46 12.43
CA GLY A 128 10.11 -4.71 12.86
C GLY A 128 10.67 -5.55 11.70
N ALA A 129 9.94 -5.64 10.59
CA ALA A 129 10.39 -6.36 9.38
C ALA A 129 11.60 -5.69 8.70
N LEU A 130 11.69 -4.35 8.74
CA LEU A 130 12.82 -3.60 8.20
C LEU A 130 14.10 -3.75 9.05
N GLY A 131 13.99 -4.03 10.35
CA GLY A 131 15.10 -4.09 11.32
C GLY A 131 15.49 -5.48 11.82
N GLY A 132 14.89 -6.56 11.35
CA GLY A 132 15.17 -7.93 11.81
C GLY A 132 15.04 -8.98 10.71
N HIS A 133 16.06 -9.12 9.86
CA HIS A 133 16.16 -10.29 8.98
C HIS A 133 16.58 -11.51 9.80
N ALA A 134 15.71 -12.52 9.92
CA ALA A 134 16.17 -13.89 10.09
C ALA A 134 15.72 -14.70 8.86
N PRO A 135 16.65 -15.19 8.02
CA PRO A 135 16.34 -16.14 6.98
C PRO A 135 16.28 -17.58 7.54
N THR A 136 15.25 -18.32 7.12
CA THR A 136 15.21 -19.78 6.82
C THR A 136 15.44 -20.73 8.02
N ASP A 137 14.62 -21.73 8.34
CA ASP A 137 13.96 -22.74 7.51
C ASP A 137 12.80 -23.40 8.27
N GLY A 138 11.97 -24.12 7.53
CA GLY A 138 10.85 -24.88 8.05
C GLY A 138 11.23 -25.83 9.20
N ALA A 139 10.57 -25.66 10.32
CA ALA A 139 10.24 -26.74 11.24
C ALA A 139 8.83 -26.50 11.74
N SER A 140 7.90 -27.30 11.23
CA SER A 140 6.79 -27.73 12.08
C SER A 140 7.39 -28.61 13.18
N PRO A 141 7.03 -28.40 14.45
CA PRO A 141 6.86 -29.51 15.36
C PRO A 141 5.38 -29.62 15.66
N GLY A 142 4.79 -30.72 15.21
CA GLY A 142 3.59 -31.22 15.86
C GLY A 142 3.86 -31.56 17.32
N GLY A 143 2.78 -31.73 18.06
CA GLY A 143 2.77 -32.59 19.24
C GLY A 143 2.86 -31.89 20.59
N GLY A 144 1.69 -31.76 21.23
CA GLY A 144 1.45 -32.28 22.58
C GLY A 144 2.14 -31.59 23.76
N GLY A 145 1.34 -30.98 24.63
CA GLY A 145 1.82 -30.65 25.97
C GLY A 145 0.87 -29.75 26.75
N ALA A 146 -0.23 -30.31 27.24
CA ALA A 146 -0.95 -29.74 28.36
C ALA A 146 -0.12 -29.89 29.64
N GLY A 147 0.03 -28.82 30.42
CA GLY A 147 0.31 -28.91 31.85
C GLY A 147 1.46 -28.05 32.39
N THR A 148 1.09 -26.98 33.11
CA THR A 148 1.50 -26.63 34.49
C THR A 148 1.86 -25.14 34.64
N PRO A 149 1.27 -24.42 35.62
CA PRO A 149 1.64 -23.03 35.92
C PRO A 149 2.77 -22.95 36.97
N GLY A 150 3.77 -22.11 36.73
CA GLY A 150 4.89 -21.88 37.65
C GLY A 150 5.51 -20.49 37.52
N THR A 151 5.20 -19.66 38.52
CA THR A 151 5.84 -18.43 39.06
C THR A 151 7.12 -17.84 38.43
N ALA A 152 7.02 -16.51 38.20
CA ALA A 152 7.97 -15.41 38.40
C ALA A 152 9.48 -15.67 38.56
N GLN A 153 10.28 -15.02 37.70
CA GLN A 153 11.51 -14.24 37.94
C GLN A 153 12.31 -14.19 36.62
N ASP A 154 12.38 -13.04 35.95
CA ASP A 154 13.64 -12.30 35.76
C ASP A 154 13.43 -11.04 34.90
N ALA A 155 13.86 -9.90 35.43
CA ALA A 155 13.88 -8.62 34.75
C ALA A 155 15.21 -8.52 33.97
N GLY A 156 15.20 -8.96 32.72
CA GLY A 156 16.29 -8.77 31.76
C GLY A 156 16.26 -7.38 31.13
N LEU A 157 16.89 -6.45 31.83
CA LEU A 157 17.29 -5.12 31.39
C LEU A 157 18.19 -5.23 30.14
N PHE A 158 17.73 -4.81 28.96
CA PHE A 158 18.61 -4.64 27.80
C PHE A 158 19.46 -3.37 27.99
N ASP A 159 20.66 -3.59 28.52
CA ASP A 159 21.80 -2.68 28.46
C ASP A 159 22.30 -2.57 27.01
N PHE A 160 22.06 -1.42 26.39
CA PHE A 160 22.81 -0.96 25.20
C PHE A 160 23.62 0.28 25.59
N GLY A 161 24.71 0.06 26.31
CA GLY A 161 25.81 1.00 26.41
C GLY A 161 26.57 1.11 25.09
N ILE A 162 26.27 2.12 24.28
CA ILE A 162 27.28 2.87 23.53
C ILE A 162 27.06 4.36 23.82
N GLY A 163 27.98 4.91 24.60
CA GLY A 163 27.99 6.32 24.95
C GLY A 163 28.38 7.23 23.78
N GLY A 164 27.99 8.49 23.90
CA GLY A 164 28.64 9.60 23.20
C GLY A 164 27.68 10.47 22.37
N LEU A 165 27.31 11.60 22.97
CA LEU A 165 26.81 12.84 22.37
C LEU A 165 25.32 12.92 22.05
N ILE A 166 24.55 13.17 23.12
CA ILE A 166 23.26 13.86 23.03
C ILE A 166 23.53 15.33 22.67
N SER A 167 23.49 15.68 21.38
CA SER A 167 23.19 17.06 20.99
C SER A 167 21.69 17.24 21.04
N VAL A 168 21.22 17.92 22.09
CA VAL A 168 19.85 18.41 22.20
C VAL A 168 19.68 19.52 21.15
N ILE A 169 19.20 19.16 19.96
CA ILE A 169 18.66 20.15 19.02
C ILE A 169 17.22 20.38 19.43
N ALA A 170 16.99 21.42 20.23
CA ALA A 170 15.69 22.02 20.39
C ALA A 170 15.32 22.70 19.06
N VAL A 171 14.51 22.04 18.24
CA VAL A 171 13.89 22.70 17.08
C VAL A 171 12.63 23.41 17.57
N PRO A 172 12.50 24.74 17.37
CA PRO A 172 11.27 25.43 17.71
C PRO A 172 10.15 25.00 16.76
N PHE A 173 9.02 24.58 17.35
CA PHE A 173 7.75 24.44 16.65
C PHE A 173 7.30 25.81 16.12
N ALA A 174 7.58 26.09 14.85
CA ALA A 174 6.89 27.12 14.11
C ALA A 174 5.67 26.51 13.42
N MET A 175 4.49 26.86 13.92
CA MET A 175 3.22 26.71 13.21
C MET A 175 3.35 27.27 11.79
N ILE A 176 3.04 26.46 10.78
CA ILE A 176 2.62 26.97 9.47
C ILE A 176 1.30 26.29 9.12
N ALA A 177 0.26 27.12 9.12
CA ALA A 177 -1.04 26.80 8.59
C ALA A 177 -1.01 26.86 7.05
N GLN A 178 -1.44 25.74 6.44
CA GLN A 178 -2.06 25.60 5.10
C GLN A 178 -1.19 25.76 3.83
N PRO A 179 -1.59 25.19 2.66
CA PRO A 179 -2.85 24.48 2.35
C PRO A 179 -2.72 23.09 1.71
N PHE A 180 -3.79 22.30 1.89
CA PHE A 180 -4.16 21.10 1.14
C PHE A 180 -4.53 21.42 -0.32
N THR A 181 -3.59 21.94 -1.11
CA THR A 181 -3.88 22.32 -2.52
C THR A 181 -3.55 21.23 -3.53
N GLU A 182 -2.74 20.23 -3.17
CA GLU A 182 -2.23 19.26 -4.15
C GLU A 182 -3.03 17.95 -4.24
N ILE A 183 -3.86 17.63 -3.24
CA ILE A 183 -4.85 16.54 -3.40
C ILE A 183 -5.94 16.94 -4.40
N GLY A 184 -6.21 18.24 -4.52
CA GLY A 184 -7.15 18.79 -5.51
C GLY A 184 -6.71 18.53 -6.95
N THR A 185 -5.41 18.52 -7.27
CA THR A 185 -4.91 18.41 -8.66
C THR A 185 -4.94 16.97 -9.19
N LEU A 186 -4.67 15.98 -8.35
CA LEU A 186 -4.79 14.56 -8.73
C LEU A 186 -6.26 14.14 -8.90
N LEU A 187 -7.14 14.57 -7.99
CA LEU A 187 -8.57 14.31 -8.11
C LEU A 187 -9.16 15.07 -9.31
N THR A 188 -8.79 16.33 -9.56
CA THR A 188 -9.23 17.06 -10.75
C THR A 188 -8.65 16.51 -12.04
N TRP A 189 -7.42 15.99 -12.08
CA TRP A 189 -6.87 15.33 -13.27
C TRP A 189 -7.66 14.05 -13.62
N TRP A 190 -7.94 13.21 -12.62
CA TRP A 190 -8.77 12.02 -12.80
C TRP A 190 -10.21 12.36 -13.21
N TRP A 191 -10.84 13.37 -12.58
CA TRP A 191 -12.19 13.83 -12.91
C TRP A 191 -12.27 14.48 -14.31
N THR A 192 -11.29 15.33 -14.65
CA THR A 192 -11.22 16.03 -15.94
C THR A 192 -11.03 15.05 -17.09
N ASN A 193 -10.21 14.01 -16.92
CA ASN A 193 -10.01 13.02 -17.97
C ASN A 193 -11.22 12.10 -18.16
N ARG A 194 -11.93 11.73 -17.08
CA ARG A 194 -13.18 10.97 -17.21
C ARG A 194 -14.31 11.81 -17.83
N MET A 195 -14.43 13.09 -17.48
CA MET A 195 -15.42 13.98 -18.09
C MET A 195 -15.13 14.24 -19.57
N LYS A 196 -13.86 14.40 -19.97
CA LYS A 196 -13.48 14.53 -21.39
C LYS A 196 -13.92 13.32 -22.22
N VAL A 197 -13.73 12.10 -21.72
CA VAL A 197 -14.19 10.88 -22.39
C VAL A 197 -15.72 10.87 -22.51
N ALA A 198 -16.44 11.28 -21.46
CA ALA A 198 -17.91 11.37 -21.49
C ALA A 198 -18.41 12.43 -22.48
N PHE A 199 -17.80 13.62 -22.54
CA PHE A 199 -18.17 14.67 -23.49
C PHE A 199 -17.89 14.28 -24.95
N ILE A 200 -16.79 13.57 -25.21
CA ILE A 200 -16.50 13.04 -26.55
C ILE A 200 -17.58 12.01 -26.95
N ALA A 201 -17.96 11.10 -26.05
CA ALA A 201 -19.00 10.13 -26.32
C ALA A 201 -20.36 10.78 -26.61
N VAL A 202 -20.76 11.77 -25.81
CA VAL A 202 -22.01 12.53 -26.02
C VAL A 202 -21.96 13.34 -27.32
N GLY A 203 -20.84 14.02 -27.60
CA GLY A 203 -20.66 14.77 -28.85
C GLY A 203 -20.75 13.90 -30.10
N VAL A 204 -20.15 12.70 -30.08
CA VAL A 204 -20.23 11.73 -31.18
C VAL A 204 -21.68 11.26 -31.39
N VAL A 205 -22.44 11.01 -30.32
CA VAL A 205 -23.86 10.63 -30.43
C VAL A 205 -24.68 11.75 -31.08
N PHE A 206 -24.51 13.01 -30.64
CA PHE A 206 -25.23 14.13 -31.25
C PHE A 206 -24.82 14.38 -32.70
N PHE A 207 -23.55 14.19 -33.05
CA PHE A 207 -23.08 14.30 -34.42
C PHE A 207 -23.70 13.24 -35.34
N ILE A 208 -23.75 11.98 -34.89
CA ILE A 208 -24.40 10.89 -35.64
C ILE A 208 -25.89 11.17 -35.82
N VAL A 209 -26.59 11.60 -34.77
CA VAL A 209 -28.02 11.96 -34.86
C VAL A 209 -28.23 13.12 -35.83
N GLY A 210 -27.39 14.15 -35.79
CA GLY A 210 -27.44 15.28 -36.72
C GLY A 210 -27.27 14.86 -38.19
N LEU A 211 -26.35 13.93 -38.47
CA LEU A 211 -26.16 13.38 -39.82
C LEU A 211 -27.39 12.62 -40.32
N VAL A 212 -28.08 11.87 -39.45
CA VAL A 212 -29.31 11.15 -39.80
C VAL A 212 -30.43 12.12 -40.18
N PHE A 213 -30.61 13.20 -39.42
CA PHE A 213 -31.61 14.23 -39.75
C PHE A 213 -31.26 14.99 -41.04
N PHE A 214 -30.00 15.38 -41.20
CA PHE A 214 -29.55 16.05 -42.43
C PHE A 214 -29.74 15.18 -43.68
N ALA A 215 -29.47 13.88 -43.60
CA ALA A 215 -29.69 12.96 -44.71
C ALA A 215 -31.17 12.80 -45.05
N LYS A 216 -32.05 12.81 -44.04
CA LYS A 216 -33.51 12.72 -44.22
C LYS A 216 -34.07 13.93 -44.97
N ASP A 217 -33.57 15.13 -44.67
CA ASP A 217 -34.09 16.38 -45.24
C ASP A 217 -33.59 16.65 -46.68
N ASN A 218 -32.54 15.95 -47.15
CA ASN A 218 -31.98 16.10 -48.50
C ASN A 218 -32.35 14.97 -49.48
N LEU A 219 -33.22 14.04 -49.08
CA LEU A 219 -33.68 12.91 -49.91
C LEU A 219 -35.15 13.03 -50.37
N LEU A 220 -35.74 14.23 -50.28
CA LEU A 220 -37.04 14.61 -50.83
C LEU A 220 -36.87 15.73 -51.86
#